data_AF-A0AAC9HFU1-F1
#
_entry.id   AF-A0AAC9HFU1-F1
#
_cell.length_a   1.000
_cell.length_b   1.000
_cell.length_c   1.000
_cell.angle_alpha   90.00
_cell.angle_beta   90.00
_cell.angle_gamma   90.00
#
_symmetry.space_group_name_H-M   'P 1'
#
loop_
_entity.id
_entity.type
_entity.pdbx_description
1 polymer ?
#
loop_
_entity_poly.entity_id
_entity_poly.type
_entity_poly.pdbx_seq_one_letter_code
_entity_poly.pdbx_strand_id
1 'polypeptide(L)' 'MPENEGQLRPPYHPHDKGYRQLLSDKRVFLELLKTFVRETWVEAIDEKDLILVVDCQ' A
#
# COMPACT_ATOMS: atom_id res chain seq x y z
N MET A 1 -11.11 -35.66 -8.76
CA MET A 1 -10.34 -34.73 -7.93
C MET A 1 -8.90 -35.23 -7.94
N PRO A 2 -7.92 -34.37 -8.26
CA PRO A 2 -7.54 -33.33 -7.32
C PRO A 2 -7.61 -31.91 -7.88
N GLU A 3 -8.25 -31.05 -7.09
CA GLU A 3 -7.94 -29.65 -6.84
C GLU A 3 -6.49 -29.26 -7.19
N ASN A 4 -6.30 -28.58 -8.33
CA ASN A 4 -5.18 -27.66 -8.47
C ASN A 4 -5.77 -26.26 -8.33
N GLU A 5 -5.78 -25.83 -7.07
CA GLU A 5 -5.99 -24.49 -6.60
C GLU A 5 -5.15 -23.56 -7.47
N GLY A 6 -5.79 -22.93 -8.45
CA GLY A 6 -5.17 -21.90 -9.26
C GLY A 6 -4.72 -20.80 -8.32
N GLN A 7 -3.45 -20.85 -7.92
CA GLN A 7 -2.78 -19.80 -7.17
C GLN A 7 -3.06 -18.50 -7.92
N LEU A 8 -3.97 -17.71 -7.38
CA LEU A 8 -4.19 -16.33 -7.77
C LEU A 8 -2.87 -15.64 -7.44
N ARG A 9 -1.95 -15.61 -8.40
CA ARG A 9 -0.75 -14.77 -8.29
C ARG A 9 -1.29 -13.39 -7.94
N PRO A 10 -0.81 -12.76 -6.85
CA PRO A 10 -1.29 -11.44 -6.49
C PRO A 10 -1.20 -10.53 -7.72
N PRO A 11 -2.23 -9.71 -7.99
CA PRO A 11 -2.20 -8.83 -9.15
C PRO A 11 -0.92 -8.01 -9.12
N TYR A 12 -0.09 -8.13 -10.15
CA TYR A 12 1.10 -7.31 -10.26
C TYR A 12 0.65 -5.88 -10.54
N HIS A 13 0.70 -4.99 -9.54
CA HIS A 13 0.44 -3.58 -9.79
C HIS A 13 1.75 -2.93 -10.22
N PRO A 14 1.86 -2.47 -11.48
CA PRO A 14 3.10 -1.92 -12.01
C PRO A 14 3.60 -0.68 -11.24
N HIS A 15 2.73 -0.05 -10.45
CA HIS A 15 3.01 1.14 -9.66
C HIS A 15 3.48 0.85 -8.22
N ASP A 16 3.43 -0.40 -7.75
CA ASP A 16 3.82 -0.75 -6.38
C ASP A 16 5.28 -0.42 -6.09
N LYS A 17 6.15 -0.45 -7.10
CA LYS A 17 7.56 -0.05 -6.94
C LYS A 17 7.72 1.41 -6.53
N GLY A 18 6.92 2.31 -7.13
CA GLY A 18 6.96 3.74 -6.83
C GLY A 18 6.36 4.05 -5.46
N TYR A 19 5.21 3.46 -5.15
CA TYR A 19 4.59 3.64 -3.84
C TYR A 19 5.41 3.03 -2.70
N ARG A 20 6.09 1.90 -2.93
CA ARG A 20 7.03 1.31 -1.97
C ARG A 20 8.20 2.23 -1.65
N GLN A 21 8.77 2.88 -2.66
CA GLN A 21 9.84 3.85 -2.46
C GLN A 21 9.31 5.09 -1.73
N LEU A 22 8.13 5.58 -2.07
CA LEU A 22 7.55 6.73 -1.40
C LEU A 22 7.22 6.44 0.07
N LEU A 23 6.67 5.25 0.36
CA LEU A 23 6.34 4.79 1.72
C LEU A 23 7.58 4.51 2.58
N SER A 24 8.79 4.46 1.99
CA SER A 24 10.03 4.37 2.77
C SER A 24 10.25 5.59 3.67
N ASP A 25 9.70 6.73 3.29
CA ASP A 25 9.53 7.91 4.15
C ASP A 25 8.03 8.06 4.46
N LYS A 26 7.62 7.53 5.62
CA LYS A 26 6.22 7.53 6.04
C LYS A 26 5.63 8.93 6.15
N ARG A 27 6.44 9.91 6.53
CA ARG A 27 6.01 11.31 6.67
C ARG A 27 5.68 11.90 5.31
N VAL A 28 6.57 11.74 4.33
CA VAL A 28 6.34 12.21 2.95
C VAL A 28 5.13 11.51 2.33
N PHE A 29 4.98 10.22 2.57
CA PHE A 29 3.83 9.46 2.09
C PHE A 29 2.51 9.96 2.71
N LEU A 30 2.49 10.25 4.01
CA LEU A 30 1.33 10.79 4.70
C LEU A 30 0.96 12.19 4.20
N GLU A 31 1.96 13.04 3.92
CA GLU A 31 1.75 14.36 3.32
C GLU A 31 1.15 14.25 1.92
N LEU A 32 1.61 13.30 1.10
CA LEU A 32 0.99 13.01 -0.20
C LEU A 32 -0.49 12.65 -0.02
N LEU A 33 -0.80 11.71 0.88
CA LEU A 33 -2.18 11.28 1.11
C LEU A 33 -3.07 12.45 1.53
N LYS A 34 -2.66 13.25 2.50
CA LYS A 34 -3.44 14.41 2.98
C LYS A 34 -3.57 15.53 1.93
N THR A 35 -2.61 15.63 1.02
CA THR A 35 -2.65 16.63 -0.07
C THR A 35 -3.65 16.25 -1.16
N PHE A 36 -3.69 14.96 -1.54
CA PHE A 36 -4.42 14.53 -2.73
C PHE A 36 -5.75 13.81 -2.42
N VAL A 37 -5.90 13.22 -1.25
CA VAL A 37 -7.10 12.46 -0.86
C VAL A 37 -7.93 13.27 0.12
N ARG A 38 -9.01 13.87 -0.38
CA ARG A 38 -9.90 14.76 0.40
C ARG A 38 -10.97 13.98 1.17
N GLU A 39 -10.53 12.99 1.95
CA GLU A 39 -11.39 12.11 2.72
C GLU A 39 -11.14 12.26 4.22
N THR A 40 -12.21 12.25 5.02
CA THR A 40 -12.11 12.50 6.47
C THR A 40 -11.30 11.43 7.21
N TRP A 41 -11.29 10.19 6.71
CA TRP A 41 -10.50 9.12 7.29
C TRP A 41 -8.99 9.32 7.07
N VAL A 42 -8.58 10.05 6.03
CA VAL A 42 -7.16 10.32 5.74
C VAL A 42 -6.56 11.29 6.75
N GLU A 43 -7.36 12.24 7.22
CA GLU A 43 -6.94 13.17 8.27
C GLU A 43 -6.64 12.47 9.60
N ALA A 44 -7.35 11.37 9.87
CA ALA A 44 -7.22 10.57 11.08
C ALA A 44 -6.03 9.59 11.07
N ILE A 45 -5.33 9.44 9.93
CA ILE A 45 -4.16 8.56 9.83
C ILE A 45 -2.98 9.17 10.60
N ASP A 46 -2.40 8.39 11.50
CA ASP A 46 -1.12 8.67 12.15
C ASP A 46 0.02 7.98 11.38
N GLU A 47 1.22 8.56 11.40
CA GLU A 47 2.40 7.98 10.75
C GLU A 47 2.70 6.55 11.24
N LYS A 48 2.41 6.25 12.50
CA LYS A 48 2.60 4.91 13.08
C LYS A 48 1.66 3.86 12.49
N ASP A 49 0.52 4.28 11.95
CA ASP A 49 -0.49 3.39 11.36
C ASP A 49 -0.10 2.97 9.94
N LEU A 50 0.88 3.64 9.33
CA LEU A 50 1.39 3.30 8.02
C LEU A 50 2.32 2.08 8.11
N ILE A 51 1.88 0.98 7.51
CA ILE A 51 2.67 -0.23 7.35
C ILE A 51 2.98 -0.48 5.87
N LEU A 52 4.24 -0.76 5.56
CA LEU A 52 4.59 -1.27 4.23
C LEU A 52 4.23 -2.75 4.20
N VAL A 53 3.15 -3.08 3.50
CA VAL A 53 2.83 -4.46 3.16
C VAL A 53 3.72 -4.83 1.98
N VAL A 54 4.77 -5.59 2.27
CA VAL A 54 5.51 -6.31 1.24
C VAL A 54 4.75 -7.60 1.03
N ASP A 55 4.19 -7.81 -0.16
CA ASP A 55 3.59 -9.10 -0.49
C ASP A 55 4.60 -10.19 -0.15
N CYS A 56 4.22 -11.07 0.78
CA CYS A 56 4.99 -12.26 1.12
C CYS A 56 4.88 -13.21 -0.08
N GLN A 57 6.01 -13.47 -0.74
CA GLN A 57 6.18 -14.66 -1.58
C GLN A 57 6.59 -15.84 -0.71
#